data_AF-A0A8T4YVC5-F1
#
_entry.id   AF-A0A8T4YVC5-F1
#
_cell.length_a   1.000
_cell.length_b   1.000
_cell.length_c   1.000
_cell.angle_alpha   90.00
_cell.angle_beta   90.00
_cell.angle_gamma   90.00
#
_symmetry.space_group_name_H-M   'P 1'
#
loop_
_entity.id
_entity.type
_entity.pdbx_description
1 polymer ?
#
loop_
_entity_poly.entity_id
_entity_poly.type
_entity_poly.pdbx_seq_one_letter_code
_entity_poly.pdbx_strand_id
1 'polypeptide(L)'
;MLFTFAVTVPPNTPWDQPITQELKLREGVITKIAVLIPAGHQTLAHLAIKYGMTQIIPHGEDQWIEGDDETLEWNEDFELPYEPISLTASAWNEDDTYPHSFFVRIWISKEKAAASSGIQEKAAQAMIKLVKRVLGE
;
A
#
# COMPACT_ATOMS: atom_id res chain seq x y z
N MET A 1 -0.01 7.04 12.54
CA MET A 1 -1.24 7.58 11.91
C MET A 1 -2.03 6.41 11.36
N LEU A 2 -3.37 6.43 11.44
CA LEU A 2 -4.23 5.41 10.86
C LEU A 2 -5.11 6.07 9.79
N PHE A 3 -5.13 5.47 8.60
CA PHE A 3 -6.02 5.83 7.49
C PHE A 3 -6.95 4.67 7.18
N THR A 4 -8.21 4.96 6.87
CA THR A 4 -9.23 3.96 6.58
C THR A 4 -9.97 4.31 5.29
N PHE A 5 -10.14 3.35 4.41
CA PHE A 5 -10.81 3.51 3.13
C PHE A 5 -11.80 2.37 2.91
N ALA A 6 -12.92 2.70 2.26
CA ALA A 6 -13.83 1.72 1.69
C ALA A 6 -13.61 1.71 0.17
N VAL A 7 -13.29 0.53 -0.36
CA VAL A 7 -13.14 0.28 -1.80
C VAL A 7 -14.30 -0.58 -2.23
N THR A 8 -15.28 0.04 -2.87
CA THR A 8 -16.49 -0.65 -3.35
C THR A 8 -16.40 -0.92 -4.83
N VAL A 9 -16.52 -2.19 -5.19
CA VAL A 9 -16.48 -2.66 -6.57
C VAL A 9 -17.88 -3.13 -7.02
N PRO A 10 -18.43 -2.54 -8.10
CA PRO A 10 -19.71 -2.97 -8.66
C PRO A 10 -19.71 -4.44 -9.11
N PRO A 11 -20.86 -5.13 -9.15
CA PRO A 11 -20.94 -6.46 -9.76
C PRO A 11 -20.54 -6.41 -11.24
N ASN A 12 -20.11 -7.55 -11.79
CA ASN A 12 -19.67 -7.71 -13.17
C ASN A 12 -18.52 -6.76 -13.59
N THR A 13 -17.58 -6.49 -12.68
CA THR A 13 -16.36 -5.72 -13.00
C THR A 13 -15.28 -6.70 -13.45
N PRO A 14 -14.87 -6.72 -14.73
CA PRO A 14 -13.95 -7.74 -15.23
C PRO A 14 -12.50 -7.46 -14.80
N TRP A 15 -11.71 -8.52 -14.67
CA TRP A 15 -10.31 -8.47 -14.21
C TRP A 15 -9.38 -7.64 -15.11
N ASP A 16 -9.70 -7.50 -16.39
CA ASP A 16 -8.94 -6.74 -17.37
C ASP A 16 -9.34 -5.25 -17.41
N GLN A 17 -10.41 -4.86 -16.71
CA GLN A 17 -10.85 -3.48 -16.52
C GLN A 17 -11.20 -3.22 -15.04
N PRO A 18 -10.26 -3.42 -14.12
CA PRO A 18 -10.51 -3.21 -12.70
C PRO A 18 -10.77 -1.72 -12.43
N ILE A 19 -11.67 -1.44 -11.50
CA ILE A 19 -11.84 -0.08 -10.99
C ILE A 19 -10.57 0.33 -10.24
N THR A 20 -10.30 1.63 -10.21
CA THR A 20 -9.21 2.19 -9.42
C THR A 20 -9.71 3.30 -8.51
N GLN A 21 -9.18 3.33 -7.29
CA GLN A 21 -9.48 4.34 -6.29
C GLN A 21 -8.17 4.85 -5.67
N GLU A 22 -7.98 6.16 -5.68
CA GLU A 22 -6.84 6.79 -5.02
C GLU A 22 -7.04 6.82 -3.49
N LEU A 23 -6.08 6.22 -2.78
CA LEU A 23 -5.97 6.25 -1.34
C LEU A 23 -4.97 7.34 -0.96
N LYS A 24 -5.48 8.54 -0.65
CA LYS A 24 -4.64 9.69 -0.29
C LYS A 24 -4.05 9.50 1.10
N LEU A 25 -2.73 9.45 1.18
CA LEU A 25 -1.96 9.24 2.39
C LEU A 25 -1.07 10.45 2.69
N ARG A 26 -0.36 10.37 3.81
CA ARG A 26 0.68 11.31 4.22
C ARG A 26 2.05 10.66 4.17
N GLU A 27 3.09 11.48 4.14
CA GLU A 27 4.48 11.02 4.24
C GLU A 27 4.71 10.17 5.51
N GLY A 28 5.62 9.22 5.42
CA GLY A 28 6.01 8.34 6.53
C GLY A 28 6.37 6.94 6.06
N VAL A 29 6.46 5.99 6.98
CA VAL A 29 6.63 4.56 6.65
C VAL A 29 5.32 3.83 6.92
N ILE A 30 4.77 3.14 5.93
CA ILE A 30 3.67 2.19 6.14
C ILE A 30 4.22 1.07 7.00
N THR A 31 3.63 0.86 8.17
CA THR A 31 4.05 -0.17 9.13
C THR A 31 3.13 -1.39 9.12
N LYS A 32 1.88 -1.20 8.72
CA LYS A 32 0.86 -2.24 8.70
C LYS A 32 -0.22 -1.89 7.69
N ILE A 33 -0.71 -2.89 6.99
CA ILE A 33 -1.93 -2.82 6.20
C ILE A 33 -2.86 -3.93 6.69
N ALA A 34 -4.13 -3.62 6.86
CA ALA A 34 -5.16 -4.61 7.13
C ALA A 34 -6.34 -4.41 6.18
N VAL A 35 -6.90 -5.51 5.68
CA VAL A 35 -8.07 -5.51 4.83
C VAL A 35 -9.14 -6.36 5.49
N LEU A 36 -10.25 -5.73 5.85
CA LEU A 36 -11.45 -6.44 6.28
C LEU A 36 -12.31 -6.75 5.05
N ILE A 37 -12.67 -8.01 4.91
CA ILE A 37 -13.55 -8.57 3.88
C ILE A 37 -14.85 -9.00 4.57
N PRO A 38 -15.95 -8.25 4.40
CA PRO A 38 -17.24 -8.63 4.98
C PRO A 38 -17.74 -10.00 4.50
N ALA A 39 -18.59 -10.63 5.30
CA ALA A 39 -19.33 -11.81 4.88
C ALA A 39 -20.18 -11.54 3.62
N GLY A 40 -20.23 -12.53 2.73
CA GLY A 40 -20.99 -12.50 1.48
C GLY A 40 -20.15 -12.22 0.23
N HIS A 41 -18.83 -12.03 0.37
CA HIS A 41 -17.92 -11.85 -0.79
C HIS A 41 -17.71 -13.16 -1.54
N GLN A 42 -17.70 -14.30 -0.83
CA GLN A 42 -17.53 -15.63 -1.40
C GLN A 42 -16.34 -15.72 -2.38
N THR A 43 -15.24 -15.00 -2.10
CA THR A 43 -14.05 -14.92 -2.97
C THR A 43 -14.33 -14.46 -4.41
N LEU A 44 -15.42 -13.72 -4.67
CA LEU A 44 -15.77 -13.21 -6.00
C LEU A 44 -15.27 -11.79 -6.27
N ALA A 45 -14.86 -11.08 -5.21
CA ALA A 45 -14.26 -9.76 -5.32
C ALA A 45 -12.77 -9.82 -5.01
N HIS A 46 -12.02 -8.96 -5.69
CA HIS A 46 -10.57 -8.99 -5.75
C HIS A 46 -10.00 -7.60 -5.55
N LEU A 47 -8.97 -7.47 -4.71
CA LEU A 47 -8.32 -6.19 -4.40
C LEU A 47 -6.79 -6.30 -4.50
N ALA A 48 -6.16 -5.28 -5.08
CA ALA A 48 -4.72 -5.06 -5.00
C ALA A 48 -4.44 -3.61 -4.60
N ILE A 49 -3.41 -3.39 -3.78
CA ILE A 49 -2.93 -2.06 -3.42
C ILE A 49 -1.59 -1.81 -4.09
N LYS A 50 -1.52 -0.73 -4.87
CA LYS A 50 -0.38 -0.39 -5.72
C LYS A 50 0.19 0.98 -5.34
N TYR A 51 1.49 1.16 -5.56
CA TYR A 51 2.15 2.46 -5.57
C TYR A 51 2.71 2.71 -6.97
N GLY A 52 2.09 3.63 -7.70
CA GLY A 52 2.32 3.76 -9.14
C GLY A 52 2.00 2.46 -9.87
N MET A 53 2.98 1.90 -10.59
CA MET A 53 2.87 0.61 -11.26
C MET A 53 3.21 -0.59 -10.37
N THR A 54 3.83 -0.35 -9.21
CA THR A 54 4.31 -1.44 -8.35
C THR A 54 3.19 -1.92 -7.44
N GLN A 55 2.92 -3.22 -7.46
CA GLN A 55 2.00 -3.83 -6.51
C GLN A 55 2.68 -4.00 -5.15
N ILE A 56 2.11 -3.39 -4.11
CA ILE A 56 2.63 -3.46 -2.75
C ILE A 56 2.06 -4.69 -2.06
N ILE A 57 0.72 -4.85 -2.11
CA ILE A 57 0.04 -6.04 -1.61
C ILE A 57 -1.10 -6.46 -2.55
N PRO A 58 -1.33 -7.79 -2.70
CA PRO A 58 -0.40 -8.87 -2.34
C PRO A 58 0.87 -8.81 -3.21
N HIS A 59 1.96 -9.46 -2.83
CA HIS A 59 3.19 -9.41 -3.63
C HIS A 59 3.05 -10.23 -4.92
N GLY A 60 3.27 -9.61 -6.08
CA GLY A 60 3.16 -10.24 -7.41
C GLY A 60 2.04 -9.63 -8.24
N GLU A 61 2.31 -9.27 -9.50
CA GLU A 61 1.38 -8.48 -10.33
C GLU A 61 0.10 -9.23 -10.74
N ASP A 62 0.08 -10.54 -10.59
CA ASP A 62 -1.01 -11.46 -10.92
C ASP A 62 -1.78 -11.96 -9.67
N GLN A 63 -1.45 -11.46 -8.48
CA GLN A 63 -2.08 -11.87 -7.23
C GLN A 63 -3.08 -10.83 -6.74
N TRP A 64 -4.14 -11.30 -6.08
CA TRP A 64 -5.23 -10.48 -5.55
C TRP A 64 -5.60 -10.89 -4.12
N ILE A 65 -6.05 -9.92 -3.34
CA ILE A 65 -6.70 -10.15 -2.05
C ILE A 65 -8.15 -10.49 -2.33
N GLU A 66 -8.54 -11.67 -1.89
CA GLU A 66 -9.88 -12.24 -1.95
C GLU A 66 -10.16 -12.98 -0.64
N GLY A 67 -11.42 -13.22 -0.32
CA GLY A 67 -11.81 -13.86 0.93
C GLY A 67 -13.30 -13.82 1.19
N ASP A 68 -13.72 -14.28 2.36
CA ASP A 68 -15.09 -14.16 2.87
C ASP A 68 -15.11 -14.15 4.39
N ASP A 69 -15.75 -13.13 4.98
CA ASP A 69 -15.86 -12.95 6.45
C ASP A 69 -14.51 -13.03 7.20
N GLU A 70 -13.50 -12.34 6.70
CA GLU A 70 -12.16 -12.39 7.27
C GLU A 70 -11.45 -11.03 7.31
N THR A 71 -10.41 -10.94 8.13
CA THR A 71 -9.50 -9.79 8.16
C THR A 71 -8.09 -10.28 7.95
N LEU A 72 -7.50 -9.82 6.86
CA LEU A 72 -6.12 -10.12 6.50
C LEU A 72 -5.23 -8.96 6.95
N GLU A 73 -4.06 -9.28 7.49
CA GLU A 73 -3.13 -8.29 8.02
C GLU A 73 -1.69 -8.59 7.58
N TRP A 74 -0.98 -7.55 7.18
CA TRP A 74 0.43 -7.61 6.78
C TRP A 74 1.22 -6.52 7.50
N ASN A 75 2.39 -6.90 8.00
CA ASN A 75 3.40 -5.94 8.45
C ASN A 75 4.25 -5.56 7.24
N GLU A 76 4.37 -4.27 7.01
CA GLU A 76 5.10 -3.71 5.88
C GLU A 76 6.09 -2.68 6.42
N ASP A 77 7.21 -2.45 5.73
CA ASP A 77 8.15 -1.37 6.06
C ASP A 77 8.43 -0.56 4.79
N PHE A 78 7.34 -0.04 4.20
CA PHE A 78 7.36 0.67 2.93
C PHE A 78 7.42 2.19 3.14
N GLU A 79 8.47 2.83 2.64
CA GLU A 79 8.70 4.27 2.80
C GLU A 79 7.92 5.08 1.76
N LEU A 80 7.21 6.11 2.23
CA LEU A 80 6.44 7.07 1.42
C LEU A 80 7.20 8.41 1.40
N PRO A 81 7.90 8.74 0.29
CA PRO A 81 8.99 9.72 0.33
C PRO A 81 8.60 11.22 0.29
N TYR A 82 7.57 11.64 -0.47
CA TYR A 82 7.18 13.08 -0.57
C TYR A 82 5.68 13.31 -0.85
N GLU A 83 5.00 14.18 -0.09
CA GLU A 83 3.58 14.55 -0.30
C GLU A 83 3.34 15.40 -1.57
N PRO A 84 2.19 15.22 -2.28
CA PRO A 84 1.09 14.27 -2.01
C PRO A 84 1.41 12.84 -2.50
N ILE A 85 1.11 11.86 -1.65
CA ILE A 85 1.32 10.44 -1.96
C ILE A 85 -0.03 9.72 -1.96
N SER A 86 -0.38 9.12 -3.09
CA SER A 86 -1.51 8.22 -3.20
C SER A 86 -1.02 6.80 -3.44
N LEU A 87 -1.65 5.85 -2.76
CA LEU A 87 -1.70 4.48 -3.24
C LEU A 87 -2.92 4.34 -4.16
N THR A 88 -2.89 3.35 -5.03
CA THR A 88 -4.02 2.99 -5.88
C THR A 88 -4.58 1.67 -5.40
N ALA A 89 -5.83 1.66 -4.94
CA ALA A 89 -6.59 0.43 -4.81
C ALA A 89 -7.15 0.06 -6.18
N SER A 90 -6.78 -1.10 -6.70
CA SER A 90 -7.31 -1.69 -7.92
C SER A 90 -8.21 -2.85 -7.52
N ALA A 91 -9.45 -2.90 -8.02
CA ALA A 91 -10.39 -3.94 -7.64
C ALA A 91 -11.30 -4.36 -8.79
N TRP A 92 -11.71 -5.63 -8.78
CA TRP A 92 -12.65 -6.20 -9.73
C TRP A 92 -13.55 -7.23 -9.02
N ASN A 93 -14.65 -7.63 -9.67
CA ASN A 93 -15.72 -8.39 -9.04
C ASN A 93 -16.49 -9.24 -10.05
N GLU A 94 -16.46 -10.55 -9.83
CA GLU A 94 -17.13 -11.57 -10.63
C GLU A 94 -18.58 -11.82 -10.21
N ASP A 95 -18.99 -11.31 -9.05
CA ASP A 95 -20.39 -11.40 -8.61
C ASP A 95 -21.29 -10.71 -9.63
N ASP A 96 -22.36 -11.40 -10.03
CA ASP A 96 -23.29 -10.93 -11.05
C ASP A 96 -24.40 -10.04 -10.48
N THR A 97 -24.56 -10.04 -9.15
CA THR A 97 -25.72 -9.50 -8.45
C THR A 97 -25.34 -8.39 -7.47
N TYR A 98 -24.30 -8.58 -6.67
CA TYR A 98 -24.00 -7.71 -5.53
C TYR A 98 -22.67 -6.95 -5.68
N PRO A 99 -22.65 -5.63 -5.32
CA PRO A 99 -21.40 -4.92 -5.15
C PRO A 99 -20.71 -5.37 -3.86
N HIS A 100 -19.39 -5.46 -3.92
CA HIS A 100 -18.55 -5.88 -2.80
C HIS A 100 -17.66 -4.73 -2.31
N SER A 101 -17.33 -4.73 -1.03
CA SER A 101 -16.62 -3.64 -0.37
C SER A 101 -15.49 -4.15 0.51
N PHE A 102 -14.27 -3.72 0.19
CA PHE A 102 -13.10 -3.93 1.04
C PHE A 102 -12.87 -2.75 1.97
N PHE A 103 -12.61 -3.02 3.25
CA PHE A 103 -12.25 -1.98 4.21
C PHE A 103 -10.75 -2.01 4.49
N VAL A 104 -10.03 -1.11 3.82
CA VAL A 104 -8.56 -1.01 3.87
C VAL A 104 -8.15 -0.09 5.00
N ARG A 105 -7.24 -0.55 5.86
CA ARG A 105 -6.71 0.18 7.01
C ARG A 105 -5.19 0.23 6.90
N ILE A 106 -4.61 1.41 6.95
CA ILE A 106 -3.18 1.64 6.73
C ILE A 106 -2.61 2.41 7.91
N TRP A 107 -1.59 1.84 8.55
CA TRP A 107 -0.84 2.49 9.62
C TRP A 107 0.45 3.06 9.08
N ILE A 108 0.70 4.34 9.36
CA ILE A 108 1.91 5.07 8.95
C ILE A 108 2.63 5.60 10.19
N SER A 109 3.94 5.35 10.28
CA SER A 109 4.83 5.90 11.31
C SER A 109 5.71 7.01 10.71
N LYS A 110 5.58 8.23 11.26
CA LYS A 110 6.50 9.35 10.96
C LYS A 110 7.84 9.19 11.68
N GLU A 111 7.85 8.56 12.84
CA GLU A 111 9.05 8.32 13.63
C GLU A 111 10.02 7.38 12.91
N LYS A 112 9.49 6.31 12.29
CA LYS A 112 10.30 5.43 11.44
C LYS A 112 10.89 6.16 10.23
N ALA A 113 10.13 7.06 9.60
CA ALA A 113 10.62 7.86 8.48
C ALA A 113 11.71 8.87 8.91
N ALA A 114 11.58 9.47 10.09
CA ALA A 114 12.62 10.34 10.64
C ALA A 114 13.90 9.54 10.96
N ALA A 115 13.75 8.31 11.46
CA ALA A 115 14.87 7.43 11.76
C ALA A 115 15.61 6.95 10.49
N SER A 116 14.88 6.56 9.42
CA SER A 116 15.49 6.16 8.13
C SER A 116 16.29 7.32 7.53
N SER A 117 15.68 8.50 7.46
CA SER A 117 16.32 9.71 6.92
C SER A 117 17.60 10.08 7.67
N GLY A 118 17.58 10.02 9.01
CA GLY A 118 18.75 10.31 9.84
C GLY A 118 19.92 9.34 9.65
N ILE A 119 19.64 8.07 9.30
CA ILE A 119 20.68 7.08 8.97
C ILE A 119 21.30 7.39 7.60
N GLN A 120 20.46 7.70 6.59
CA GLN A 120 20.92 8.05 5.24
C GLN A 120 21.82 9.30 5.26
N GLU A 121 21.44 10.32 6.03
CA GLU A 121 22.23 11.56 6.13
C GLU A 121 23.60 11.33 6.78
N LYS A 122 23.65 10.52 7.85
CA LYS A 122 24.93 10.13 8.47
C LYS A 122 25.81 9.32 7.52
N ALA A 123 25.23 8.41 6.74
CA ALA A 123 25.97 7.64 5.74
C ALA A 123 26.53 8.54 4.63
N ALA A 124 25.74 9.49 4.12
CA ALA A 124 26.18 10.47 3.14
C ALA A 124 27.32 11.36 3.67
N GLN A 125 27.20 11.86 4.90
CA GLN A 125 28.27 12.65 5.55
C GLN A 125 29.57 11.84 5.73
N ALA A 126 29.47 10.57 6.13
CA ALA A 126 30.61 9.68 6.25
C ALA A 126 31.30 9.45 4.88
N MET A 127 30.50 9.26 3.83
CA MET A 127 31.00 9.10 2.46
C MET A 127 31.71 10.38 1.98
N ILE A 128 31.11 11.56 2.18
CA ILE A 128 31.72 12.85 1.85
C ILE A 128 33.05 13.02 2.59
N LYS A 129 33.10 12.68 3.88
CA LYS A 129 34.34 12.75 4.69
C LYS A 129 35.41 11.79 4.17
N LEU A 130 35.01 10.60 3.72
CA LEU A 130 35.92 9.63 3.13
C LEU A 130 36.47 10.12 1.79
N VAL A 131 35.62 10.69 0.93
CA VAL A 131 36.00 11.27 -0.36
C VAL A 131 37.00 12.42 -0.17
N LYS A 132 36.72 13.36 0.74
CA LYS A 132 37.66 14.44 1.08
C LYS A 132 39.02 13.91 1.51
N ARG A 133 39.01 12.88 2.39
CA ARG A 133 40.24 12.22 2.85
C ARG A 133 41.03 11.53 1.72
N VAL A 134 40.36 10.99 0.71
CA VAL A 134 41.01 10.34 -0.46
C VAL A 134 41.55 11.39 -1.43
N LEU A 135 40.84 12.50 -1.61
CA LEU A 135 41.23 13.58 -2.54
C LEU A 135 42.29 14.52 -1.95
N GLY A 136 42.65 14.39 -0.67
CA GLY A 136 43.71 15.17 -0.03
C GLY A 136 43.27 16.60 0.35
N GLU A 137 41.96 16.84 0.47
CA GLU A 137 41.37 18.07 1.02
C GLU A 137 41.05 17.93 2.53
#